data_AF-A0A5C9A857-F1
#
_entry.id   AF-A0A5C9A857-F1
#
_cell.length_a   1.000
_cell.length_b   1.000
_cell.length_c   1.000
_cell.angle_alpha   90.00
_cell.angle_beta   90.00
_cell.angle_gamma   90.00
#
_symmetry.space_group_name_H-M   'P 1'
#
loop_
_entity.id
_entity.type
_entity.pdbx_description
1 polymer ?
#
loop_
_entity_poly.entity_id
_entity_poly.type
_entity_poly.pdbx_seq_one_letter_code
_entity_poly.pdbx_strand_id
1 'polypeptide(L)'
;RWGLTSSVVVAGGGGDNAVSAIGVGAVSPGDAFISLGTSGVLFVVTDAYRPAPQSAVHAFCHVLPNLWHQMSVMLSAASCLQWFCRLVGVTETELLEEIAQLSDADKASAPMFLPYLSGERTPHNDPHARGLFWGLTHSSQRALMGYAVLEGVSFGIADGLRVLQESGTAI
;
A
#
# COMPACT_ATOMS: atom_id res chain seq x y z
N ARG A 1 0.05 -1.35 42.10
CA ARG A 1 -0.80 -0.62 41.12
C ARG A 1 -1.45 -1.56 40.09
N TRP A 2 -0.76 -2.60 39.60
CA TRP A 2 -1.30 -3.51 38.58
C TRP A 2 -1.42 -4.98 38.98
N GLY A 3 -1.05 -5.36 40.23
CA GLY A 3 -1.20 -6.73 40.72
C GLY A 3 -0.33 -7.80 40.03
N LEU A 4 0.64 -7.39 39.21
CA LEU A 4 1.55 -8.31 38.51
C LEU A 4 2.63 -8.85 39.45
N THR A 5 2.95 -10.14 39.30
CA THR A 5 4.04 -10.80 40.03
C THR A 5 5.40 -10.45 39.43
N SER A 6 6.47 -10.59 40.22
CA SER A 6 7.85 -10.37 39.74
C SER A 6 8.32 -11.35 38.68
N SER A 7 7.56 -12.42 38.43
CA SER A 7 7.84 -13.44 37.43
C SER A 7 7.35 -13.09 36.02
N VAL A 8 6.59 -12.02 35.84
CA VAL A 8 6.08 -11.61 34.53
C VAL A 8 7.22 -11.02 33.70
N VAL A 9 7.61 -11.72 32.64
CA VAL A 9 8.60 -11.25 31.67
C VAL A 9 7.93 -10.32 30.65
N VAL A 10 8.55 -9.17 30.41
CA VAL A 10 8.15 -8.22 29.37
C VAL A 10 9.11 -8.36 28.19
N ALA A 11 8.59 -8.68 27.01
CA ALA A 11 9.40 -8.78 25.79
C ALA A 11 9.90 -7.39 25.33
N GLY A 12 10.97 -7.37 24.52
CA GLY A 12 11.55 -6.13 23.99
C GLY A 12 10.59 -5.31 23.10
N GLY A 13 9.58 -5.95 22.50
CA GLY A 13 8.61 -5.29 21.63
C GLY A 13 9.20 -4.86 20.29
N GLY A 14 8.52 -3.93 19.61
CA GLY A 14 8.94 -3.39 18.33
C GLY A 14 8.00 -2.31 17.81
N GLY A 15 8.35 -1.72 16.67
CA GLY A 15 7.45 -0.82 15.94
C GLY A 15 6.22 -1.56 15.39
N ASP A 16 5.16 -0.81 15.10
CA ASP A 16 3.87 -1.34 14.62
C ASP A 16 4.01 -2.31 13.44
N ASN A 17 4.68 -1.92 12.35
CA ASN A 17 4.84 -2.74 11.15
C ASN A 17 5.59 -4.04 11.42
N ALA A 18 6.68 -3.97 12.19
CA ALA A 18 7.50 -5.15 12.50
C ALA A 18 6.77 -6.11 13.46
N VAL A 19 5.97 -5.59 14.40
CA VAL A 19 5.14 -6.44 15.28
C VAL A 19 3.94 -7.01 14.52
N SER A 20 3.33 -6.25 13.61
CA SER A 20 2.29 -6.74 12.69
C SER A 20 2.81 -7.85 11.80
N ALA A 21 4.06 -7.79 11.33
CA ALA A 21 4.70 -8.85 10.55
C ALA A 21 4.68 -10.19 11.31
N ILE A 22 5.06 -10.21 12.59
CA ILE A 22 4.90 -11.41 13.43
C ILE A 22 3.44 -11.85 13.50
N GLY A 23 2.51 -10.92 13.73
CA GLY A 23 1.08 -11.21 13.90
C GLY A 23 0.44 -11.89 12.68
N VAL A 24 0.92 -11.57 11.47
CA VAL A 24 0.46 -12.20 10.21
C VAL A 24 1.33 -13.39 9.78
N GLY A 25 2.36 -13.74 10.55
CA GLY A 25 3.26 -14.87 10.26
C GLY A 25 4.38 -14.55 9.28
N ALA A 26 4.63 -13.28 8.95
CA ALA A 26 5.77 -12.86 8.14
C ALA A 26 7.04 -12.84 8.99
N VAL A 27 7.74 -13.97 9.04
CA VAL A 27 8.88 -14.22 9.94
C VAL A 27 10.09 -14.86 9.25
N SER A 28 9.99 -15.11 7.95
CA SER A 28 11.05 -15.68 7.12
C SER A 28 11.35 -14.77 5.92
N PRO A 29 12.60 -14.72 5.42
CA PRO A 29 12.93 -13.97 4.21
C PRO A 29 12.01 -14.32 3.04
N GLY A 30 11.49 -13.30 2.36
CA GLY A 30 10.50 -13.46 1.29
C GLY A 30 9.05 -13.43 1.75
N ASP A 31 8.77 -13.60 3.05
CA ASP A 31 7.43 -13.35 3.56
C ASP A 31 7.07 -11.88 3.37
N ALA A 32 5.87 -11.65 2.85
CA ALA A 32 5.38 -10.31 2.52
C ALA A 32 3.91 -10.15 2.88
N PHE A 33 3.50 -8.91 3.14
CA PHE A 33 2.10 -8.56 3.25
C PHE A 33 1.84 -7.18 2.67
N ILE A 34 0.59 -6.99 2.24
CA ILE A 34 0.06 -5.69 1.84
C ILE A 34 -0.95 -5.26 2.90
N SER A 35 -0.74 -4.08 3.47
CA SER A 35 -1.71 -3.41 4.32
C SER A 35 -2.37 -2.29 3.53
N LEU A 36 -3.69 -2.44 3.29
CA LEU A 36 -4.51 -1.44 2.60
C LEU A 36 -5.36 -0.67 3.61
N GLY A 37 -4.77 0.37 4.19
CA GLY A 37 -5.48 1.35 5.02
C GLY A 37 -5.66 2.68 4.28
N THR A 38 -5.83 3.76 5.04
CA THR A 38 -5.78 5.15 4.50
C THR A 38 -4.58 5.32 3.57
N SER A 39 -3.42 4.84 4.01
CA SER A 39 -2.20 4.64 3.21
C SER A 39 -1.98 3.14 2.90
N GLY A 40 -1.12 2.86 1.93
CA GLY A 40 -0.72 1.51 1.55
C GLY A 40 0.69 1.19 2.04
N VAL A 41 0.90 -0.03 2.52
CA VAL A 41 2.23 -0.56 2.83
C VAL A 41 2.40 -1.92 2.18
N LEU A 42 3.46 -2.08 1.39
CA LEU A 42 3.99 -3.40 1.02
C LEU A 42 5.23 -3.65 1.87
N PHE A 43 5.13 -4.63 2.76
CA PHE A 43 6.20 -5.03 3.67
C PHE A 43 6.80 -6.35 3.22
N VAL A 44 8.13 -6.47 3.27
CA VAL A 44 8.82 -7.71 2.92
C VAL A 44 9.95 -7.99 3.92
N VAL A 45 9.98 -9.21 4.45
CA VAL A 45 11.04 -9.69 5.33
C VAL A 45 12.29 -10.01 4.51
N THR A 46 13.45 -9.64 5.05
CA THR A 46 14.76 -9.82 4.42
C THR A 46 15.76 -10.42 5.40
N ASP A 47 16.68 -11.24 4.90
CA ASP A 47 17.81 -11.84 5.61
C ASP A 47 19.03 -10.91 5.76
N ALA A 48 18.99 -9.73 5.14
CA ALA A 48 20.06 -8.75 5.19
C ALA A 48 19.50 -7.33 5.11
N TYR A 49 20.25 -6.38 5.64
CA TYR A 49 19.96 -4.96 5.49
C TYR A 49 20.14 -4.52 4.03
N ARG A 50 19.02 -4.15 3.37
CA ARG A 50 18.98 -3.72 1.97
C ARG A 50 18.35 -2.32 1.85
N PRO A 51 19.09 -1.21 2.01
CA PRO A 51 18.51 0.12 1.89
C PRO A 51 18.44 0.61 0.45
N ALA A 52 17.37 1.32 0.09
CA ALA A 52 17.27 2.04 -1.18
C ALA A 52 16.58 3.41 -1.01
N PRO A 53 17.22 4.35 -0.28
CA PRO A 53 16.65 5.67 0.00
C PRO A 53 16.41 6.51 -1.26
N GLN A 54 17.17 6.25 -2.32
CA GLN A 54 17.03 6.94 -3.62
C GLN A 54 15.65 6.72 -4.25
N SER A 55 15.04 5.56 -3.98
CA SER A 55 13.71 5.17 -4.42
C SER A 55 12.68 5.24 -3.29
N ALA A 56 13.01 5.96 -2.21
CA ALA A 56 12.19 6.08 -1.00
C ALA A 56 11.76 4.75 -0.36
N VAL A 57 12.53 3.67 -0.55
CA VAL A 57 12.30 2.39 0.14
C VAL A 57 12.83 2.51 1.56
N HIS A 58 11.98 2.16 2.53
CA HIS A 58 12.38 2.05 3.92
C HIS A 58 13.03 0.70 4.17
N ALA A 59 14.12 0.67 4.94
CA ALA A 59 14.76 -0.58 5.38
C ALA A 59 15.11 -0.48 6.87
N PHE A 60 14.60 -1.39 7.68
CA PHE A 60 14.79 -1.41 9.14
C PHE A 60 15.02 -2.82 9.65
N CYS A 61 15.40 -2.95 10.93
CA CYS A 61 15.52 -4.24 11.59
C CYS A 61 14.14 -4.87 11.83
N HIS A 62 14.04 -6.18 11.66
CA HIS A 62 12.88 -6.94 12.14
C HIS A 62 12.93 -7.07 13.66
N VAL A 63 11.80 -7.43 14.27
CA VAL A 63 11.70 -7.77 15.71
C VAL A 63 12.33 -9.11 16.06
N LEU A 64 12.67 -9.92 15.05
CA LEU A 64 13.34 -11.20 15.22
C LEU A 64 14.84 -11.04 14.93
N PRO A 65 15.71 -11.79 15.64
CA PRO A 65 17.15 -11.69 15.46
C PRO A 65 17.56 -12.09 14.04
N ASN A 66 18.59 -11.41 13.52
CA ASN A 66 19.17 -11.66 12.19
C ASN A 66 18.19 -11.49 11.02
N LEU A 67 17.13 -10.71 11.22
CA LEU A 67 16.17 -10.37 10.17
C LEU A 67 16.03 -8.85 10.06
N TRP A 68 15.72 -8.42 8.85
CA TRP A 68 15.42 -7.05 8.47
C TRP A 68 14.10 -7.04 7.71
N HIS A 69 13.62 -5.86 7.36
CA HIS A 69 12.52 -5.73 6.44
C HIS A 69 12.69 -4.49 5.57
N GLN A 70 12.10 -4.56 4.38
CA GLN A 70 11.86 -3.39 3.54
C GLN A 70 10.38 -3.03 3.51
N MET A 71 10.09 -1.76 3.25
CA MET A 71 8.73 -1.29 3.00
C MET A 71 8.69 -0.31 1.83
N SER A 72 7.74 -0.54 0.93
CA SER A 72 7.18 0.49 0.06
C SER A 72 5.98 1.12 0.76
N VAL A 73 5.90 2.45 0.75
CA VAL A 73 4.82 3.21 1.38
C VAL A 73 4.15 4.09 0.35
N MET A 74 2.85 3.86 0.14
CA MET A 74 1.98 4.68 -0.70
C MET A 74 1.13 5.59 0.19
N LEU A 75 1.21 6.91 -0.01
CA LEU A 75 0.58 7.87 0.91
C LEU A 75 -0.95 7.89 0.82
N SER A 76 -1.53 7.43 -0.28
CA SER A 76 -2.99 7.36 -0.46
C SER A 76 -3.39 6.05 -1.12
N ALA A 77 -3.96 5.11 -0.33
CA ALA A 77 -4.46 3.81 -0.79
C ALA A 77 -5.99 3.73 -0.71
N ALA A 78 -6.55 3.13 0.34
CA ALA A 78 -8.01 3.05 0.50
C ALA A 78 -8.64 4.46 0.61
N SER A 79 -7.85 5.45 1.04
CA SER A 79 -8.28 6.86 1.06
C SER A 79 -8.60 7.41 -0.34
N CYS A 80 -8.03 6.86 -1.42
CA CYS A 80 -8.37 7.24 -2.79
C CYS A 80 -9.81 6.83 -3.14
N LEU A 81 -10.21 5.60 -2.78
CA LEU A 81 -11.58 5.14 -2.99
C LEU A 81 -12.56 5.97 -2.16
N GLN A 82 -12.25 6.21 -0.88
CA GLN A 82 -13.04 7.07 0.01
C GLN A 82 -13.19 8.49 -0.52
N TRP A 83 -12.11 9.07 -1.03
CA TRP A 83 -12.13 10.40 -1.65
C TRP A 83 -13.04 10.42 -2.87
N PHE A 84 -12.93 9.42 -3.75
CA PHE A 84 -13.73 9.35 -4.95
C PHE A 84 -15.22 9.15 -4.62
N CYS A 85 -15.55 8.27 -3.68
CA CYS A 85 -16.92 8.05 -3.19
C CYS A 85 -17.56 9.35 -2.69
N ARG A 86 -16.82 10.15 -1.90
CA ARG A 86 -17.29 11.47 -1.46
C ARG A 86 -17.49 12.45 -2.62
N LEU A 87 -16.63 12.41 -3.63
CA LEU A 87 -16.71 13.30 -4.79
C LEU A 87 -17.94 13.02 -5.65
N VAL A 88 -18.30 11.75 -5.84
CA VAL A 88 -19.44 11.34 -6.67
C VAL A 88 -20.73 11.07 -5.88
N GLY A 89 -20.69 11.21 -4.55
CA GLY A 89 -21.87 11.15 -3.68
C GLY A 89 -22.45 9.75 -3.49
N VAL A 90 -21.60 8.73 -3.34
CA VAL A 90 -22.01 7.33 -3.09
C VAL A 90 -21.21 6.71 -1.95
N THR A 91 -21.68 5.58 -1.43
CA THR A 91 -20.92 4.74 -0.50
C THR A 91 -19.92 3.85 -1.24
N GLU A 92 -18.91 3.34 -0.53
CA GLU A 92 -17.95 2.39 -1.11
C GLU A 92 -18.66 1.12 -1.61
N THR A 93 -19.63 0.61 -0.86
CA THR A 93 -20.39 -0.60 -1.24
C THR A 93 -21.14 -0.40 -2.56
N GLU A 94 -21.89 0.69 -2.69
CA GLU A 94 -22.63 0.99 -3.93
C GLU A 94 -21.68 1.11 -5.14
N LEU A 95 -20.56 1.81 -4.96
CA LEU A 95 -19.59 1.96 -6.04
C LEU A 95 -18.94 0.62 -6.42
N LEU A 96 -18.59 -0.21 -5.45
CA LEU A 96 -18.02 -1.54 -5.69
C LEU A 96 -19.01 -2.48 -6.39
N GLU A 97 -20.30 -2.41 -6.04
CA GLU A 97 -21.36 -3.14 -6.72
C GLU A 97 -21.51 -2.70 -8.17
N GLU A 98 -21.44 -1.39 -8.46
CA GLU A 98 -21.45 -0.85 -9.82
C GLU A 98 -20.20 -1.28 -10.62
N ILE A 99 -19.01 -1.22 -10.01
CA ILE A 99 -17.76 -1.69 -10.63
C ILE A 99 -17.85 -3.17 -10.98
N ALA A 100 -18.49 -3.98 -10.13
CA ALA A 100 -18.66 -5.41 -10.36
C ALA A 100 -19.54 -5.73 -11.58
N GLN A 101 -20.39 -4.79 -12.04
CA GLN A 101 -21.19 -4.95 -13.26
C GLN A 101 -20.45 -4.59 -14.55
N LEU A 102 -19.26 -3.98 -14.46
CA LEU A 102 -18.46 -3.64 -15.63
C LEU A 102 -17.91 -4.90 -16.30
N SER A 103 -18.03 -4.97 -17.63
CA SER A 103 -17.36 -6.01 -18.41
C SER A 103 -15.85 -5.79 -18.44
N ASP A 104 -15.09 -6.83 -18.80
CA ASP A 104 -13.63 -6.69 -18.98
C ASP A 104 -13.29 -5.72 -20.11
N ALA A 105 -14.15 -5.62 -21.14
CA ALA A 105 -14.01 -4.64 -22.21
C ALA A 105 -14.19 -3.21 -21.70
N ASP A 106 -15.16 -2.98 -20.79
CA ASP A 106 -15.34 -1.68 -20.15
C ASP A 106 -14.09 -1.31 -19.34
N LYS A 107 -13.61 -2.23 -18.49
CA LYS A 107 -12.41 -2.04 -17.65
C LYS A 107 -11.15 -1.75 -18.47
N ALA A 108 -10.97 -2.43 -19.61
CA ALA A 108 -9.86 -2.18 -20.52
C ALA A 108 -9.87 -0.77 -21.15
N SER A 109 -11.02 -0.10 -21.14
CA SER A 109 -11.18 1.29 -21.59
C SER A 109 -11.16 2.32 -20.46
N ALA A 110 -10.84 1.89 -19.23
CA ALA A 110 -10.81 2.77 -18.08
C ALA A 110 -9.80 3.92 -18.26
N PRO A 111 -10.13 5.12 -17.76
CA PRO A 111 -9.15 6.20 -17.72
C PRO A 111 -8.00 5.82 -16.76
N MET A 112 -6.85 6.45 -16.92
CA MET A 112 -5.74 6.29 -15.98
C MET A 112 -5.95 7.16 -14.75
N PHE A 113 -5.71 6.59 -13.56
CA PHE A 113 -5.69 7.34 -12.30
C PHE A 113 -4.30 7.28 -11.66
N LEU A 114 -3.74 8.44 -11.29
CA LEU A 114 -2.56 8.51 -10.43
C LEU A 114 -3.01 8.76 -8.98
N PRO A 115 -2.64 7.90 -8.01
CA PRO A 115 -3.16 7.97 -6.64
C PRO A 115 -2.43 8.98 -5.73
N TYR A 116 -1.77 10.01 -6.27
CA TYR A 116 -0.89 10.90 -5.50
C TYR A 116 -1.63 12.07 -4.84
N LEU A 117 -2.76 11.78 -4.17
CA LEU A 117 -3.62 12.80 -3.55
C LEU A 117 -2.95 13.56 -2.40
N SER A 118 -1.88 13.00 -1.81
CA SER A 118 -1.17 13.56 -0.66
C SER A 118 0.32 13.80 -0.94
N GLY A 119 0.69 13.99 -2.21
CA GLY A 119 2.05 13.72 -2.69
C GLY A 119 2.28 12.21 -2.78
N GLU A 120 3.53 11.80 -2.95
CA GLU A 120 3.89 10.38 -2.90
C GLU A 120 5.26 10.14 -2.27
N ARG A 121 5.40 8.99 -1.61
CA ARG A 121 6.65 8.54 -1.02
C ARG A 121 7.36 7.53 -1.91
N THR A 122 6.97 6.26 -1.89
CA THR A 122 7.62 5.26 -2.73
C THR A 122 6.91 5.20 -4.09
N PRO A 123 7.61 5.29 -5.24
CA PRO A 123 9.07 5.36 -5.41
C PRO A 123 9.64 6.77 -5.59
N HIS A 124 8.79 7.81 -5.65
CA HIS A 124 9.16 9.13 -6.19
C HIS A 124 9.81 10.10 -5.18
N ASN A 125 9.46 9.97 -3.91
CA ASN A 125 9.76 10.91 -2.82
C ASN A 125 9.36 12.36 -3.13
N ASP A 126 8.18 12.55 -3.72
CA ASP A 126 7.72 13.85 -4.22
C ASP A 126 6.51 14.37 -3.40
N PRO A 127 6.70 15.38 -2.52
CA PRO A 127 5.58 16.00 -1.78
C PRO A 127 4.68 16.88 -2.67
N HIS A 128 5.12 17.20 -3.89
CA HIS A 128 4.39 18.01 -4.86
C HIS A 128 3.61 17.18 -5.88
N ALA A 129 3.76 15.86 -5.88
CA ALA A 129 2.94 14.98 -6.71
C ALA A 129 1.44 15.21 -6.42
N ARG A 130 0.62 15.02 -7.46
CA ARG A 130 -0.83 15.26 -7.41
C ARG A 130 -1.58 14.12 -8.09
N GLY A 131 -2.78 13.84 -7.58
CA GLY A 131 -3.68 12.92 -8.22
C GLY A 131 -4.13 13.44 -9.60
N LEU A 132 -4.35 12.52 -10.53
CA LEU A 132 -4.69 12.82 -11.92
C LEU A 132 -5.68 11.77 -12.42
N PHE A 133 -6.74 12.20 -13.11
CA PHE A 133 -7.44 11.36 -14.07
C PHE A 133 -7.01 11.77 -15.48
N TRP A 134 -6.59 10.80 -16.29
CA TRP A 134 -6.19 11.04 -17.67
C TRP A 134 -6.95 10.11 -18.62
N GLY A 135 -7.37 10.64 -19.78
CA GLY A 135 -8.12 9.88 -20.78
C GLY A 135 -9.64 9.85 -20.57
N LEU A 136 -10.19 10.79 -19.81
CA LEU A 136 -11.65 10.92 -19.66
C LEU A 136 -12.31 11.26 -21.01
N THR A 137 -13.45 10.61 -21.27
CA THR A 137 -14.31 10.90 -22.42
C THR A 137 -15.77 11.02 -21.95
N HIS A 138 -16.70 11.34 -22.86
CA HIS A 138 -18.13 11.35 -22.53
C HIS A 138 -18.69 9.98 -22.10
N SER A 139 -17.97 8.87 -22.36
CA SER A 139 -18.37 7.53 -21.89
C SER A 139 -17.82 7.18 -20.51
N SER A 140 -16.98 8.03 -19.89
CA SER A 140 -16.41 7.80 -18.57
C SER A 140 -17.48 7.95 -17.49
N GLN A 141 -18.13 6.84 -17.14
CA GLN A 141 -19.11 6.76 -16.06
C GLN A 141 -18.44 6.61 -14.70
N ARG A 142 -19.16 6.93 -13.62
CA ARG A 142 -18.60 6.90 -12.25
C ARG A 142 -18.05 5.53 -11.86
N ALA A 143 -18.69 4.44 -12.28
CA ALA A 143 -18.21 3.08 -12.03
C ALA A 143 -16.85 2.85 -12.71
N LEU A 144 -16.70 3.26 -13.97
CA LEU A 144 -15.44 3.11 -14.72
C LEU A 144 -14.32 3.97 -14.12
N MET A 145 -14.64 5.18 -13.66
CA MET A 145 -13.69 6.03 -12.92
C MET A 145 -13.34 5.45 -11.55
N GLY A 146 -14.30 4.82 -10.85
CA GLY A 146 -14.06 4.11 -9.60
C GLY A 146 -13.15 2.90 -9.78
N TYR A 147 -13.34 2.14 -10.86
CA TYR A 147 -12.43 1.06 -11.26
C TYR A 147 -11.01 1.60 -11.51
N ALA A 148 -10.88 2.70 -12.26
CA ALA A 148 -9.60 3.36 -12.49
C ALA A 148 -8.90 3.75 -11.18
N VAL A 149 -9.63 4.17 -10.14
CA VAL A 149 -9.05 4.45 -8.81
C VAL A 149 -8.45 3.21 -8.18
N LEU A 150 -9.16 2.07 -8.20
CA LEU A 150 -8.67 0.80 -7.67
C LEU A 150 -7.44 0.30 -8.45
N GLU A 151 -7.49 0.43 -9.78
CA GLU A 151 -6.42 0.03 -10.68
C GLU A 151 -5.17 0.92 -10.49
N GLY A 152 -5.35 2.24 -10.37
CA GLY A 152 -4.26 3.18 -10.09
C GLY A 152 -3.56 2.91 -8.75
N VAL A 153 -4.32 2.59 -7.70
CA VAL A 153 -3.76 2.11 -6.42
C VAL A 153 -2.97 0.81 -6.60
N SER A 154 -3.49 -0.11 -7.39
CA SER A 154 -2.82 -1.39 -7.70
C SER A 154 -1.51 -1.17 -8.46
N PHE A 155 -1.49 -0.24 -9.43
CA PHE A 155 -0.25 0.14 -10.12
C PHE A 155 0.76 0.82 -9.19
N GLY A 156 0.32 1.67 -8.26
CA GLY A 156 1.21 2.24 -7.24
C GLY A 156 1.86 1.18 -6.36
N ILE A 157 1.11 0.13 -5.98
CA ILE A 157 1.65 -1.02 -5.25
C ILE A 157 2.64 -1.81 -6.13
N ALA A 158 2.33 -1.99 -7.42
CA ALA A 158 3.23 -2.66 -8.37
C ALA A 158 4.55 -1.88 -8.57
N ASP A 159 4.49 -0.54 -8.61
CA ASP A 159 5.70 0.30 -8.60
C ASP A 159 6.52 0.11 -7.33
N GLY A 160 5.84 0.05 -6.18
CA GLY A 160 6.45 -0.31 -4.90
C GLY A 160 7.16 -1.66 -4.93
N LEU A 161 6.48 -2.69 -5.44
CA LEU A 161 7.03 -4.03 -5.60
C LEU A 161 8.28 -4.01 -6.49
N ARG A 162 8.20 -3.33 -7.63
CA ARG A 162 9.31 -3.21 -8.58
C ARG A 162 10.55 -2.62 -7.92
N VAL A 163 10.42 -1.50 -7.19
CA VAL A 163 11.59 -0.89 -6.54
C VAL A 163 12.15 -1.72 -5.38
N LEU A 164 11.32 -2.52 -4.69
CA LEU A 164 11.81 -3.49 -3.70
C LEU A 164 12.66 -4.58 -4.36
N GLN A 165 12.20 -5.12 -5.50
CA GLN A 165 12.95 -6.12 -6.28
C GLN A 165 14.26 -5.55 -6.83
N GLU A 166 14.24 -4.34 -7.39
CA GLU A 166 15.45 -3.62 -7.84
C GLU A 166 16.45 -3.37 -6.70
N SER A 167 15.93 -3.28 -5.46
CA SER A 167 16.73 -3.11 -4.23
C SER A 167 17.26 -4.43 -3.64
N GLY A 168 17.14 -5.55 -4.37
CA GLY A 168 17.70 -6.84 -4.01
C GLY A 168 16.81 -7.70 -3.12
N THR A 169 15.52 -7.37 -3.00
CA THR A 169 14.56 -8.19 -2.24
C THR A 169 13.96 -9.27 -3.11
N ALA A 170 14.00 -10.51 -2.61
CA ALA A 170 13.34 -11.66 -3.21
C ALA A 170 11.93 -11.79 -2.62
N ILE A 171 10.92 -11.85 -3.50
CA ILE A 171 9.49 -12.00 -3.19
C ILE A 171 8.97 -13.10 -4.11
#